data_AF-A0A0B2QN35-F1
#
_entry.id   AF-A0A0B2QN35-F1
#
_cell.length_a   1.000
_cell.length_b   1.000
_cell.length_c   1.000
_cell.angle_alpha   90.00
_cell.angle_beta   90.00
_cell.angle_gamma   90.00
#
_symmetry.space_group_name_H-M   'P 1'
#
loop_
_entity.id
_entity.type
_entity.pdbx_description
1 polymer ?
#
loop_
_entity_poly.entity_id
_entity_poly.type
_entity_poly.pdbx_seq_one_letter_code
_entity_poly.pdbx_strand_id
1 'polypeptide(L)'
;MEEDFDIPGGEEMDLGEDEVGEEREIGSGGLKKKLLKEGQGWETPEVGDEVQVHYTGTLLDGIKFDSSRDRDSPFSFTLGQGQVIKGWDEGIKTMKKGENAIFTIPPELAYGESGSPPTIPPNATLQFDVELLSWTSVKDICKDGGIFKKIITEGEKWENPKDPDEVLVKYEVHLENGKLLAKSDGEEFTVREGHYCPALSKAVKTMKKGEKVLLTVKPQYGFGEKGKPEQGDEGAVPPNATLQITLELVSWKTVSEVTDDKKVIKKILKEGEGYERPNEGAIVKVKLIGKLQDGTAFLKKGHDEEEKLFEFKTDEEQVVDGLDRAVLTMKKGEVALLTIAPDYAFGTSESQQELAVVPPNSTVYFEVELVSFEKEKESWDLNTEEKLEAAGKKKEEGNVLFKASKYARASKRYEKVI
;
A
#
# COMPACT_ATOMS: atom_id res chain seq x y z
N MET A 1 21.20 31.15 -16.17
CA MET A 1 19.86 31.71 -15.93
C MET A 1 19.06 30.55 -15.38
N GLU A 2 19.07 30.45 -14.05
CA GLU A 2 18.17 29.55 -13.32
C GLU A 2 16.78 30.18 -13.43
N GLU A 3 15.84 29.46 -14.04
CA GLU A 3 14.43 29.84 -14.03
C GLU A 3 13.83 29.27 -12.75
N ASP A 4 13.57 30.17 -11.80
CA ASP A 4 12.82 29.90 -10.57
C ASP A 4 11.41 29.41 -10.93
N PHE A 5 11.13 28.17 -10.59
CA PHE A 5 9.83 27.54 -10.73
C PHE A 5 9.00 27.89 -9.49
N ASP A 6 8.20 28.95 -9.59
CA ASP A 6 7.25 29.37 -8.55
C ASP A 6 6.14 28.31 -8.39
N ILE A 7 6.24 27.49 -7.34
CA ILE A 7 5.16 26.59 -6.91
C ILE A 7 4.26 27.41 -5.96
N PRO A 8 2.96 27.56 -6.23
CA PRO A 8 2.07 28.30 -5.34
C PRO A 8 1.99 27.57 -3.99
N GLY A 9 2.43 28.26 -2.94
CA GLY A 9 2.45 27.76 -1.57
C GLY A 9 1.08 27.30 -1.11
N GLY A 10 0.98 26.03 -0.74
CA GLY A 10 0.01 25.60 0.26
C GLY A 10 0.39 26.29 1.57
N GLU A 11 -0.60 26.79 2.31
CA GLU A 11 -0.41 27.31 3.65
C GLU A 11 0.13 26.19 4.56
N GLU A 12 1.46 26.07 4.65
CA GLU A 12 2.11 25.44 5.79
C GLU A 12 1.83 26.34 6.99
N MET A 13 0.88 25.93 7.83
CA MET A 13 0.75 26.50 9.17
C MET A 13 2.04 26.21 9.92
N ASP A 14 2.82 27.25 10.18
CA ASP A 14 3.97 27.25 11.08
C ASP A 14 3.49 26.88 12.49
N LEU A 15 3.47 25.57 12.78
CA LEU A 15 3.19 25.02 14.10
C LEU A 15 4.50 25.06 14.90
N GLY A 16 4.85 26.23 15.43
CA GLY A 16 5.90 26.35 16.44
C GLY A 16 5.71 25.30 17.55
N GLU A 17 6.81 24.72 18.03
CA GLU A 17 6.79 23.73 19.12
C GLU A 17 6.14 24.35 20.37
N ASP A 18 5.12 23.69 20.93
CA ASP A 18 4.48 24.14 22.18
C ASP A 18 5.48 24.05 23.34
N GLU A 19 5.82 25.18 23.97
CA GLU A 19 6.58 25.18 25.23
C GLU A 19 5.65 25.01 26.44
N VAL A 20 6.07 24.20 27.43
CA VAL A 20 5.29 23.98 28.65
C VAL A 20 5.07 25.30 29.39
N GLY A 21 3.80 25.62 29.65
CA GLY A 21 3.38 26.83 30.34
C GLY A 21 3.00 27.99 29.42
N GLU A 22 3.29 27.91 28.12
CA GLU A 22 2.87 28.89 27.12
C GLU A 22 1.37 28.71 26.78
N GLU A 23 0.64 29.82 26.65
CA GLU A 23 -0.74 29.84 26.17
C GLU A 23 -0.77 30.44 24.76
N ARG A 24 -1.31 29.69 23.80
CA ARG A 24 -1.47 30.13 22.41
C ARG A 24 -2.92 30.00 21.95
N GLU A 25 -3.31 30.84 21.00
CA GLU A 25 -4.58 30.70 20.31
C GLU A 25 -4.47 29.63 19.21
N ILE A 26 -5.49 28.79 19.08
CA ILE A 26 -5.59 27.72 18.08
C ILE A 26 -6.80 28.01 17.19
N GLY A 27 -6.57 28.05 15.88
CA GLY A 27 -7.62 28.40 14.92
C GLY A 27 -7.96 29.89 14.93
N SER A 28 -9.13 30.25 14.40
CA SER A 28 -9.60 31.64 14.25
C SER A 28 -10.77 32.01 15.18
N GLY A 29 -11.13 31.10 16.09
CA GLY A 29 -12.34 31.19 16.92
C GLY A 29 -12.10 31.58 18.38
N GLY A 30 -10.92 32.07 18.77
CA GLY A 30 -10.63 32.43 20.15
C GLY A 30 -10.35 31.26 21.09
N LEU A 31 -10.23 30.03 20.58
CA LEU A 31 -9.82 28.86 21.35
C LEU A 31 -8.37 29.02 21.78
N LYS A 32 -8.08 28.90 23.08
CA LYS A 32 -6.70 28.93 23.57
C LYS A 32 -6.29 27.59 24.14
N LYS A 33 -5.05 27.20 23.90
CA LYS A 33 -4.40 26.03 24.47
C LYS A 33 -3.20 26.48 25.30
N LYS A 34 -3.11 25.96 26.51
CA LYS A 34 -1.94 26.08 27.36
C LYS A 34 -1.37 24.70 27.65
N LEU A 35 -0.15 24.43 27.19
CA LEU A 35 0.50 23.14 27.43
C LEU A 35 0.90 23.01 28.90
N LEU A 36 0.47 21.94 29.57
CA LEU A 36 0.88 21.62 30.95
C LEU A 36 1.93 20.52 31.01
N LYS A 37 1.87 19.56 30.08
CA LYS A 37 2.81 18.44 30.00
C LYS A 37 2.92 17.99 28.55
N GLU A 38 4.15 17.87 28.07
CA GLU A 38 4.45 17.32 26.74
C GLU A 38 3.95 15.88 26.58
N GLY A 39 3.42 15.60 25.39
CA GLY A 39 3.15 14.24 24.94
C GLY A 39 4.38 13.56 24.34
N GLN A 40 4.19 12.32 23.92
CA GLN A 40 5.20 11.47 23.29
C GLN A 40 4.95 11.40 21.78
N GLY A 41 6.05 11.31 21.02
CA GLY A 41 5.99 11.22 19.56
C GLY A 41 5.66 12.56 18.89
N TRP A 42 5.48 12.50 17.58
CA TRP A 42 5.14 13.65 16.74
C TRP A 42 3.72 13.58 16.18
N GLU A 43 3.06 12.41 16.30
CA GLU A 43 1.73 12.17 15.77
C GLU A 43 0.64 12.76 16.67
N THR A 44 -0.45 13.19 16.02
CA THR A 44 -1.68 13.67 16.65
C THR A 44 -2.88 12.95 16.02
N PRO A 45 -4.02 12.84 16.71
CA PRO A 45 -5.19 12.14 16.18
C PRO A 45 -5.82 12.90 15.00
N GLU A 46 -6.27 12.16 13.99
CA GLU A 46 -6.94 12.69 12.80
C GLU A 46 -8.47 12.71 12.97
N VAL A 47 -9.17 13.50 12.14
CA VAL A 47 -10.64 13.48 12.09
C VAL A 47 -11.11 12.08 11.74
N GLY A 48 -12.02 11.54 12.57
CA GLY A 48 -12.52 10.17 12.48
C GLY A 48 -11.92 9.24 13.53
N ASP A 49 -10.76 9.56 14.11
CA ASP A 49 -10.11 8.71 15.10
C ASP A 49 -10.93 8.60 16.39
N GLU A 50 -10.87 7.43 17.01
CA GLU A 50 -11.48 7.21 18.33
C GLU A 50 -10.46 7.59 19.40
N VAL A 51 -10.66 8.76 20.00
CA VAL A 51 -9.75 9.30 21.03
C VAL A 51 -10.23 8.92 22.41
N GLN A 52 -9.30 8.77 23.35
CA GLN A 52 -9.57 8.53 24.76
C GLN A 52 -8.86 9.59 25.61
N VAL A 53 -9.62 10.31 26.42
CA VAL A 53 -9.13 11.42 27.23
C VAL A 53 -9.53 11.30 28.69
N HIS A 54 -8.69 11.84 29.57
CA HIS A 54 -9.14 12.32 30.88
C HIS A 54 -9.37 13.83 30.84
N TYR A 55 -10.36 14.32 31.57
CA TYR A 55 -10.61 15.75 31.63
C TYR A 55 -11.24 16.21 32.94
N THR A 56 -11.13 17.52 33.19
CA THR A 56 -11.92 18.26 34.19
C THR A 56 -12.36 19.59 33.58
N GLY A 57 -13.67 19.83 33.54
CA GLY A 57 -14.29 21.05 33.04
C GLY A 57 -14.71 21.98 34.18
N THR A 58 -14.28 23.24 34.10
CA THR A 58 -14.60 24.30 35.06
C THR A 58 -15.11 25.56 34.36
N LEU A 59 -15.95 26.31 35.03
CA LEU A 59 -16.24 27.71 34.68
C LEU A 59 -15.02 28.59 35.04
N LEU A 60 -14.95 29.81 34.50
CA LEU A 60 -13.85 30.75 34.78
C LEU A 60 -13.74 31.16 36.26
N ASP A 61 -14.81 31.04 37.03
CA ASP A 61 -14.81 31.26 38.48
C ASP A 61 -14.27 30.05 39.26
N GLY A 62 -13.85 28.98 38.57
CA GLY A 62 -13.29 27.76 39.14
C GLY A 62 -14.33 26.71 39.53
N ILE A 63 -15.63 26.96 39.31
CA ILE A 63 -16.66 25.98 39.61
C ILE A 63 -16.54 24.81 38.62
N LYS A 64 -16.18 23.63 39.16
CA LYS A 64 -16.15 22.37 38.42
C LYS A 64 -17.58 21.92 38.11
N PHE A 65 -17.88 21.71 36.83
CA PHE A 65 -19.19 21.22 36.38
C PHE A 65 -19.13 19.75 35.92
N ASP A 66 -17.97 19.27 35.48
CA ASP A 66 -17.81 17.88 35.04
C ASP A 66 -16.35 17.42 35.12
N SER A 67 -16.11 16.13 35.37
CA SER A 67 -14.78 15.53 35.36
C SER A 67 -14.84 14.03 35.16
N SER A 68 -14.07 13.52 34.20
CA SER A 68 -13.90 12.07 34.04
C SER A 68 -12.94 11.48 35.07
N ARG A 69 -12.08 12.31 35.67
CA ARG A 69 -11.16 11.91 36.74
C ARG A 69 -11.91 11.60 38.03
N ASP A 70 -12.95 12.37 38.36
CA ASP A 70 -13.82 12.08 39.52
C ASP A 70 -14.59 10.76 39.39
N ARG A 71 -14.74 10.25 38.16
CA ARG A 71 -15.44 9.00 37.85
C ARG A 71 -14.49 7.81 37.67
N ASP A 72 -13.17 8.03 37.76
CA ASP A 72 -12.13 7.03 37.49
C ASP A 72 -12.32 6.27 36.16
N SER A 73 -12.94 6.93 35.16
CA SER A 73 -13.23 6.32 33.86
C SER A 73 -12.90 7.31 32.76
N PRO A 74 -11.97 7.00 31.84
CA PRO A 74 -11.71 7.81 30.67
C PRO A 74 -12.96 8.02 29.81
N PHE A 75 -12.98 9.10 29.05
CA PHE A 75 -14.03 9.40 28.10
C PHE A 75 -13.53 9.14 26.67
N SER A 76 -14.30 8.39 25.90
CA SER A 76 -13.99 8.04 24.51
C SER A 76 -15.02 8.60 23.56
N PHE A 77 -14.56 9.18 22.45
CA PHE A 77 -15.41 9.74 21.40
C PHE A 77 -14.70 9.74 20.05
N THR A 78 -15.46 9.94 18.97
CA THR A 78 -14.94 10.05 17.61
C THR A 78 -14.63 11.52 17.27
N LEU A 79 -13.35 11.81 17.00
CA LEU A 79 -12.86 13.17 16.78
C LEU A 79 -13.41 13.79 15.49
N GLY A 80 -13.90 15.03 15.57
CA GLY A 80 -14.35 15.81 14.41
C GLY A 80 -15.72 15.41 13.84
N GLN A 81 -16.50 14.61 14.58
CA GLN A 81 -17.85 14.19 14.19
C GLN A 81 -18.96 14.95 14.95
N GLY A 82 -18.62 16.00 15.71
CA GLY A 82 -19.59 16.77 16.48
C GLY A 82 -20.25 16.01 17.64
N GLN A 83 -19.59 14.95 18.13
CA GLN A 83 -20.01 14.24 19.35
C GLN A 83 -19.71 15.04 20.62
N VAL A 84 -18.81 16.01 20.52
CA VAL A 84 -18.38 16.92 21.58
C VAL A 84 -18.50 18.37 21.11
N ILE A 85 -18.25 19.33 22.01
CA ILE A 85 -18.23 20.75 21.66
C ILE A 85 -17.13 21.05 20.62
N LYS A 86 -17.33 22.05 19.76
CA LYS A 86 -16.41 22.37 18.66
C LYS A 86 -14.98 22.64 19.14
N GLY A 87 -14.83 23.30 20.28
CA GLY A 87 -13.52 23.57 20.87
C GLY A 87 -12.73 22.31 21.25
N TRP A 88 -13.41 21.21 21.56
CA TRP A 88 -12.76 19.92 21.77
C TRP A 88 -12.29 19.29 20.46
N ASP A 89 -13.14 19.29 19.44
CA ASP A 89 -12.78 18.78 18.11
C ASP A 89 -11.58 19.55 17.52
N GLU A 90 -11.52 20.87 17.74
CA GLU A 90 -10.42 21.72 17.29
C GLU A 90 -9.16 21.62 18.17
N GLY A 91 -9.31 21.46 19.48
CA GLY A 91 -8.19 21.42 20.42
C GLY A 91 -7.48 20.06 20.47
N ILE A 92 -8.25 18.97 20.57
CA ILE A 92 -7.70 17.62 20.84
C ILE A 92 -6.91 17.08 19.63
N LYS A 93 -7.25 17.47 18.40
CA LYS A 93 -6.47 17.15 17.19
C LYS A 93 -5.04 17.72 17.20
N THR A 94 -4.76 18.68 18.08
CA THR A 94 -3.42 19.31 18.22
C THR A 94 -2.59 18.69 19.34
N MET A 95 -3.13 17.69 20.05
CA MET A 95 -2.46 17.06 21.18
C MET A 95 -1.68 15.82 20.75
N LYS A 96 -0.50 15.64 21.34
CA LYS A 96 0.31 14.42 21.25
C LYS A 96 -0.13 13.38 22.29
N LYS A 97 0.25 12.12 22.09
CA LYS A 97 -0.10 11.04 23.04
C LYS A 97 0.47 11.30 24.43
N GLY A 98 -0.35 11.27 25.47
CA GLY A 98 0.06 11.53 26.86
C GLY A 98 0.23 13.01 27.21
N GLU A 99 -0.05 13.91 26.27
CA GLU A 99 -0.03 15.36 26.49
C GLU A 99 -1.15 15.76 27.45
N ASN A 100 -0.86 16.72 28.33
CA ASN A 100 -1.87 17.41 29.13
C ASN A 100 -1.86 18.90 28.78
N ALA A 101 -3.04 19.45 28.48
CA ALA A 101 -3.23 20.85 28.15
C ALA A 101 -4.51 21.41 28.76
N ILE A 102 -4.48 22.70 29.06
CA ILE A 102 -5.67 23.48 29.40
C ILE A 102 -6.21 24.13 28.12
N PHE A 103 -7.48 23.90 27.84
CA PHE A 103 -8.21 24.60 26.79
C PHE A 103 -9.14 25.65 27.40
N THR A 104 -9.01 26.91 26.96
CA THR A 104 -9.96 27.98 27.26
C THR A 104 -10.85 28.17 26.04
N ILE A 105 -12.13 27.81 26.17
CA ILE A 105 -13.07 27.65 25.07
C ILE A 105 -14.14 28.74 25.15
N PRO A 106 -14.21 29.66 24.17
CA PRO A 106 -15.24 30.69 24.13
C PRO A 106 -16.62 30.08 23.84
N PRO A 107 -17.71 30.78 24.18
CA PRO A 107 -19.07 30.25 24.10
C PRO A 107 -19.46 29.79 22.68
N GLU A 108 -18.96 30.45 21.64
CA GLU A 108 -19.22 30.12 20.22
C GLU A 108 -18.68 28.73 19.81
N LEU A 109 -17.64 28.26 20.52
CA LEU A 109 -17.04 26.93 20.36
C LEU A 109 -17.49 25.94 21.44
N ALA A 110 -18.37 26.38 22.35
CA ALA A 110 -18.95 25.59 23.44
C ALA A 110 -20.47 25.48 23.30
N TYR A 111 -21.25 25.99 24.28
CA TYR A 111 -22.72 25.86 24.34
C TYR A 111 -23.48 27.13 23.93
N GLY A 112 -22.79 28.18 23.50
CA GLY A 112 -23.36 29.43 22.99
C GLY A 112 -24.34 30.13 23.93
N GLU A 113 -25.27 30.88 23.35
CA GLU A 113 -26.29 31.66 24.07
C GLU A 113 -27.26 30.81 24.88
N SER A 114 -27.41 29.53 24.54
CA SER A 114 -28.33 28.62 25.26
C SER A 114 -27.70 28.06 26.53
N GLY A 115 -26.37 27.94 26.60
CA GLY A 115 -25.69 27.23 27.67
C GLY A 115 -26.10 25.75 27.75
N SER A 116 -25.89 25.14 28.91
CA SER A 116 -26.39 23.80 29.24
C SER A 116 -26.93 23.80 30.68
N PRO A 117 -28.16 24.28 30.89
CA PRO A 117 -28.75 24.37 32.23
C PRO A 117 -28.89 22.99 32.90
N PRO A 118 -28.76 22.90 34.24
CA PRO A 118 -28.56 24.01 35.18
C PRO A 118 -27.09 24.37 35.42
N THR A 119 -26.14 23.62 34.86
CA THR A 119 -24.72 23.68 35.23
C THR A 119 -23.90 24.69 34.43
N ILE A 120 -24.23 24.89 33.16
CA ILE A 120 -23.50 25.80 32.27
C ILE A 120 -24.41 26.96 31.87
N PRO A 121 -24.10 28.21 32.28
CA PRO A 121 -24.93 29.35 31.96
C PRO A 121 -24.81 29.75 30.47
N PRO A 122 -25.78 30.54 29.94
CA PRO A 122 -25.68 31.22 28.66
C PRO A 122 -24.35 31.97 28.48
N ASN A 123 -23.75 31.87 27.29
CA ASN A 123 -22.53 32.59 26.90
C ASN A 123 -21.33 32.35 27.83
N ALA A 124 -21.26 31.18 28.49
CA ALA A 124 -20.15 30.83 29.34
C ALA A 124 -18.88 30.50 28.54
N THR A 125 -17.76 31.11 28.93
CA THR A 125 -16.43 30.61 28.57
C THR A 125 -16.07 29.46 29.50
N LEU A 126 -15.59 28.35 28.93
CA LEU A 126 -15.25 27.13 29.68
C LEU A 126 -13.74 26.93 29.71
N GLN A 127 -13.27 26.32 30.78
CA GLN A 127 -11.88 25.88 30.90
C GLN A 127 -11.86 24.37 31.08
N PHE A 128 -11.03 23.67 30.29
CA PHE A 128 -10.88 22.22 30.36
C PHE A 128 -9.41 21.85 30.54
N ASP A 129 -9.06 21.19 31.65
CA ASP A 129 -7.83 20.40 31.76
C ASP A 129 -8.08 19.06 31.06
N VAL A 130 -7.35 18.78 29.99
CA VAL A 130 -7.51 17.57 29.17
C VAL A 130 -6.17 16.85 29.08
N GLU A 131 -6.19 15.54 29.27
CA GLU A 131 -5.07 14.64 29.03
C GLU A 131 -5.44 13.63 27.95
N LEU A 132 -4.70 13.63 26.85
CA LEU A 132 -4.90 12.67 25.76
C LEU A 132 -4.22 11.35 26.10
N LEU A 133 -4.97 10.32 26.45
CA LEU A 133 -4.40 9.03 26.88
C LEU A 133 -3.94 8.20 25.69
N SER A 134 -4.81 8.07 24.69
CA SER A 134 -4.56 7.32 23.47
C SER A 134 -5.60 7.65 22.40
N TRP A 135 -5.37 7.18 21.18
CA TRP A 135 -6.41 7.10 20.16
C TRP A 135 -6.25 5.80 19.38
N THR A 136 -7.32 5.38 18.70
CA THR A 136 -7.25 4.36 17.67
C THR A 136 -7.57 4.98 16.32
N SER A 137 -6.69 4.81 15.34
CA SER A 137 -6.92 5.37 14.02
C SER A 137 -8.08 4.68 13.30
N VAL A 138 -9.06 5.47 12.87
CA VAL A 138 -10.25 4.98 12.14
C VAL A 138 -10.37 5.76 10.83
N LYS A 139 -10.10 5.06 9.73
CA LYS A 139 -10.07 5.68 8.39
C LYS A 139 -11.29 5.27 7.59
N ASP A 140 -12.02 6.24 7.06
CA ASP A 140 -12.96 5.99 5.96
C ASP A 140 -12.18 5.79 4.67
N ILE A 141 -11.90 4.52 4.34
CA ILE A 141 -11.03 4.18 3.22
C ILE A 141 -11.68 4.40 1.85
N CYS A 142 -13.00 4.62 1.81
CA CYS A 142 -13.73 4.91 0.58
C CYS A 142 -14.15 6.38 0.45
N LYS A 143 -14.06 7.16 1.54
CA LYS A 143 -14.49 8.58 1.62
C LYS A 143 -15.97 8.77 1.30
N ASP A 144 -16.77 7.74 1.55
CA ASP A 144 -18.22 7.70 1.29
C ASP A 144 -19.01 7.14 2.49
N GLY A 145 -18.36 6.96 3.64
CA GLY A 145 -18.92 6.36 4.84
C GLY A 145 -19.20 4.86 4.72
N GLY A 146 -18.72 4.21 3.65
CA GLY A 146 -19.04 2.82 3.36
C GLY A 146 -18.12 1.79 4.03
N ILE A 147 -16.84 2.12 4.24
CA ILE A 147 -15.90 1.23 4.96
C ILE A 147 -15.06 2.05 5.92
N PHE A 148 -15.26 1.81 7.22
CA PHE A 148 -14.40 2.35 8.25
C PHE A 148 -13.39 1.29 8.68
N LYS A 149 -12.09 1.61 8.57
CA LYS A 149 -10.97 0.75 8.95
C LYS A 149 -10.37 1.25 10.26
N LYS A 150 -10.63 0.53 11.36
CA LYS A 150 -10.00 0.75 12.66
C LYS A 150 -8.73 -0.08 12.77
N ILE A 151 -7.58 0.56 12.94
CA ILE A 151 -6.28 -0.13 13.06
C ILE A 151 -6.14 -0.71 14.48
N ILE A 152 -6.03 -2.03 14.60
CA ILE A 152 -5.81 -2.74 15.88
C ILE A 152 -4.31 -2.94 16.13
N THR A 153 -3.58 -3.29 15.07
CA THR A 153 -2.14 -3.49 15.10
C THR A 153 -1.55 -2.89 13.84
N GLU A 154 -0.58 -2.01 14.00
CA GLU A 154 0.11 -1.39 12.87
C GLU A 154 0.95 -2.42 12.11
N GLY A 155 0.95 -2.30 10.79
CA GLY A 155 1.84 -3.10 9.95
C GLY A 155 3.21 -2.47 9.78
N GLU A 156 4.13 -3.28 9.29
CA GLU A 156 5.51 -2.90 9.01
C GLU A 156 5.64 -2.33 7.58
N LYS A 157 6.70 -1.54 7.37
CA LYS A 157 7.05 -0.92 6.09
C LYS A 157 6.00 0.10 5.61
N TRP A 158 6.23 0.66 4.42
CA TRP A 158 5.41 1.72 3.84
C TRP A 158 4.62 1.26 2.61
N GLU A 159 4.90 0.07 2.09
CA GLU A 159 4.28 -0.46 0.87
C GLU A 159 2.93 -1.12 1.18
N ASN A 160 2.01 -1.00 0.23
CA ASN A 160 0.70 -1.64 0.27
C ASN A 160 0.50 -2.51 -0.98
N PRO A 161 -0.27 -3.60 -0.89
CA PRO A 161 -0.69 -4.38 -2.05
C PRO A 161 -1.40 -3.55 -3.12
N LYS A 162 -1.20 -3.93 -4.38
CA LYS A 162 -1.85 -3.38 -5.57
C LYS A 162 -2.81 -4.40 -6.18
N ASP A 163 -3.64 -3.96 -7.10
CA ASP A 163 -4.62 -4.80 -7.81
C ASP A 163 -4.06 -6.12 -8.39
N PRO A 164 -2.87 -6.17 -9.00
CA PRO A 164 -2.34 -7.43 -9.51
C PRO A 164 -1.83 -8.38 -8.41
N ASP A 165 -1.53 -7.89 -7.21
CA ASP A 165 -0.83 -8.65 -6.18
C ASP A 165 -1.70 -9.78 -5.60
N GLU A 166 -1.03 -10.84 -5.15
CA GLU A 166 -1.64 -12.00 -4.49
C GLU A 166 -1.41 -11.85 -2.98
N VAL A 167 -2.46 -11.51 -2.25
CA VAL A 167 -2.40 -11.27 -0.79
C VAL A 167 -2.70 -12.55 -0.02
N LEU A 168 -2.04 -12.74 1.12
CA LEU A 168 -2.35 -13.74 2.12
C LEU A 168 -2.97 -13.03 3.33
N VAL A 169 -4.22 -13.37 3.65
CA VAL A 169 -4.96 -12.74 4.74
C VAL A 169 -5.50 -13.76 5.74
N LYS A 170 -5.78 -13.30 6.96
CA LYS A 170 -6.67 -13.97 7.90
C LYS A 170 -7.85 -13.08 8.18
N TYR A 171 -9.05 -13.63 8.31
CA TYR A 171 -10.21 -12.82 8.63
C TYR A 171 -11.27 -13.56 9.45
N GLU A 172 -12.06 -12.78 10.18
CA GLU A 172 -13.29 -13.21 10.84
C GLU A 172 -14.40 -12.20 10.55
N VAL A 173 -15.48 -12.65 9.95
CA VAL A 173 -16.63 -11.83 9.58
C VAL A 173 -17.75 -12.07 10.58
N HIS A 174 -18.26 -11.00 11.17
CA HIS A 174 -19.38 -11.02 12.10
C HIS A 174 -20.49 -10.08 11.64
N LEU A 175 -21.73 -10.37 12.03
CA LEU A 175 -22.82 -9.39 12.04
C LEU A 175 -22.67 -8.42 13.22
N GLU A 176 -23.35 -7.28 13.18
CA GLU A 176 -23.38 -6.30 14.29
C GLU A 176 -23.85 -6.91 15.63
N ASN A 177 -24.67 -7.96 15.59
CA ASN A 177 -25.10 -8.69 16.79
C ASN A 177 -24.08 -9.71 17.32
N GLY A 178 -22.88 -9.75 16.73
CA GLY A 178 -21.79 -10.66 17.12
C GLY A 178 -21.89 -12.08 16.55
N LYS A 179 -22.88 -12.39 15.70
CA LYS A 179 -22.94 -13.70 15.02
C LYS A 179 -21.77 -13.84 14.04
N LEU A 180 -20.93 -14.86 14.24
CA LEU A 180 -19.89 -15.25 13.28
C LEU A 180 -20.53 -15.77 11.99
N LEU A 181 -20.06 -15.26 10.86
CA LEU A 181 -20.53 -15.60 9.52
C LEU A 181 -19.49 -16.37 8.71
N ALA A 182 -18.21 -16.00 8.81
CA ALA A 182 -17.14 -16.66 8.09
C ALA A 182 -15.80 -16.43 8.80
N LYS A 183 -14.88 -17.38 8.66
CA LYS A 183 -13.53 -17.28 9.18
C LYS A 183 -12.55 -17.96 8.23
N SER A 184 -11.36 -17.38 8.07
CA SER A 184 -10.21 -18.04 7.45
C SER A 184 -8.93 -17.69 8.21
N ASP A 185 -8.10 -18.69 8.49
CA ASP A 185 -6.80 -18.54 9.15
C ASP A 185 -5.64 -18.39 8.15
N GLY A 186 -5.93 -18.36 6.84
CA GLY A 186 -4.95 -18.17 5.78
C GLY A 186 -5.56 -18.36 4.40
N GLU A 187 -6.02 -17.27 3.80
CA GLU A 187 -6.59 -17.25 2.45
C GLU A 187 -5.69 -16.47 1.50
N GLU A 188 -5.39 -17.03 0.32
CA GLU A 188 -4.71 -16.33 -0.77
C GLU A 188 -5.70 -15.89 -1.85
N PHE A 189 -5.65 -14.62 -2.26
CA PHE A 189 -6.44 -14.14 -3.40
C PHE A 189 -5.76 -12.98 -4.15
N THR A 190 -6.09 -12.83 -5.44
CA THR A 190 -5.65 -11.68 -6.24
C THR A 190 -6.49 -10.45 -5.87
N VAL A 191 -5.85 -9.33 -5.50
CA VAL A 191 -6.56 -8.14 -5.01
C VAL A 191 -7.66 -7.66 -5.98
N ARG A 192 -7.40 -7.66 -7.29
CA ARG A 192 -8.38 -7.25 -8.32
C ARG A 192 -9.60 -8.16 -8.42
N GLU A 193 -9.43 -9.44 -8.14
CA GLU A 193 -10.50 -10.44 -8.18
C GLU A 193 -11.36 -10.35 -6.91
N GLY A 194 -10.73 -9.94 -5.81
CA GLY A 194 -11.34 -9.82 -4.50
C GLY A 194 -11.64 -11.17 -3.88
N HIS A 195 -12.13 -11.12 -2.63
CA HIS A 195 -12.51 -12.32 -1.89
C HIS A 195 -13.63 -12.00 -0.93
N TYR A 196 -14.56 -12.94 -0.74
CA TYR A 196 -15.73 -12.85 0.14
C TYR A 196 -16.70 -11.69 -0.13
N CYS A 197 -16.27 -10.44 0.03
CA CYS A 197 -17.02 -9.22 -0.28
C CYS A 197 -16.09 -8.09 -0.79
N PRO A 198 -16.61 -7.06 -1.48
CA PRO A 198 -15.81 -5.96 -2.02
C PRO A 198 -14.95 -5.21 -0.99
N ALA A 199 -15.29 -5.27 0.30
CA ALA A 199 -14.55 -4.57 1.34
C ALA A 199 -13.14 -5.13 1.56
N LEU A 200 -12.92 -6.44 1.40
CA LEU A 200 -11.60 -7.06 1.65
C LEU A 200 -10.54 -6.50 0.70
N SER A 201 -10.82 -6.50 -0.61
CA SER A 201 -9.88 -5.98 -1.63
C SER A 201 -9.61 -4.49 -1.45
N LYS A 202 -10.63 -3.70 -1.09
CA LYS A 202 -10.48 -2.27 -0.78
C LYS A 202 -9.63 -2.05 0.46
N ALA A 203 -9.84 -2.83 1.51
CA ALA A 203 -9.10 -2.71 2.76
C ALA A 203 -7.62 -3.06 2.59
N VAL A 204 -7.29 -4.21 1.98
CA VAL A 204 -5.89 -4.66 1.85
C VAL A 204 -5.02 -3.68 1.07
N LYS A 205 -5.57 -2.94 0.09
CA LYS A 205 -4.85 -1.87 -0.64
C LYS A 205 -4.42 -0.68 0.24
N THR A 206 -5.00 -0.57 1.43
CA THR A 206 -4.66 0.46 2.43
C THR A 206 -3.88 -0.10 3.61
N MET A 207 -3.62 -1.41 3.62
CA MET A 207 -2.99 -2.11 4.74
C MET A 207 -1.51 -2.38 4.44
N LYS A 208 -0.72 -2.34 5.51
CA LYS A 208 0.70 -2.71 5.53
C LYS A 208 0.87 -4.18 5.92
N LYS A 209 2.07 -4.71 5.68
CA LYS A 209 2.41 -6.10 6.03
C LYS A 209 2.29 -6.30 7.55
N GLY A 210 1.54 -7.31 7.99
CA GLY A 210 1.26 -7.59 9.40
C GLY A 210 0.18 -6.71 10.02
N GLU A 211 -0.40 -5.75 9.30
CA GLU A 211 -1.45 -4.88 9.83
C GLU A 211 -2.70 -5.69 10.15
N LYS A 212 -3.27 -5.45 11.34
CA LYS A 212 -4.54 -6.04 11.77
C LYS A 212 -5.55 -4.93 12.01
N VAL A 213 -6.75 -5.08 11.45
CA VAL A 213 -7.80 -4.07 11.46
C VAL A 213 -9.15 -4.65 11.81
N LEU A 214 -10.03 -3.82 12.35
CA LEU A 214 -11.47 -4.06 12.41
C LEU A 214 -12.14 -3.16 11.36
N LEU A 215 -12.84 -3.77 10.41
CA LEU A 215 -13.62 -3.07 9.40
C LEU A 215 -15.09 -3.02 9.82
N THR A 216 -15.67 -1.82 9.84
CA THR A 216 -17.12 -1.65 9.79
C THR A 216 -17.54 -1.42 8.35
N VAL A 217 -18.24 -2.38 7.77
CA VAL A 217 -18.55 -2.45 6.33
C VAL A 217 -20.05 -2.25 6.11
N LYS A 218 -20.42 -1.15 5.47
CA LYS A 218 -21.81 -0.88 5.06
C LYS A 218 -22.25 -1.82 3.93
N PRO A 219 -23.57 -2.04 3.75
CA PRO A 219 -24.09 -3.03 2.83
C PRO A 219 -23.56 -2.94 1.40
N GLN A 220 -23.33 -1.72 0.88
CA GLN A 220 -22.81 -1.53 -0.49
C GLN A 220 -21.44 -2.17 -0.75
N TYR A 221 -20.64 -2.39 0.30
CA TYR A 221 -19.33 -3.05 0.23
C TYR A 221 -19.34 -4.44 0.86
N GLY A 222 -20.48 -4.88 1.39
CA GLY A 222 -20.77 -6.24 1.82
C GLY A 222 -21.56 -6.99 0.76
N PHE A 223 -22.82 -7.30 1.07
CA PHE A 223 -23.72 -8.08 0.19
C PHE A 223 -24.99 -7.31 -0.25
N GLY A 224 -25.05 -6.01 0.03
CA GLY A 224 -26.10 -5.10 -0.42
C GLY A 224 -27.52 -5.52 -0.03
N GLU A 225 -28.48 -5.10 -0.84
CA GLU A 225 -29.92 -5.37 -0.63
C GLU A 225 -30.29 -6.85 -0.74
N LYS A 226 -29.45 -7.66 -1.41
CA LYS A 226 -29.74 -9.08 -1.60
C LYS A 226 -29.30 -9.92 -0.38
N GLY A 227 -28.29 -9.46 0.34
CA GLY A 227 -27.61 -10.30 1.32
C GLY A 227 -26.92 -11.49 0.64
N LYS A 228 -26.62 -12.53 1.42
CA LYS A 228 -25.99 -13.77 0.96
C LYS A 228 -26.65 -14.96 1.66
N PRO A 229 -27.10 -15.99 0.93
CA PRO A 229 -27.59 -17.22 1.56
C PRO A 229 -26.44 -17.97 2.25
N GLU A 230 -26.78 -18.87 3.17
CA GLU A 230 -25.80 -19.79 3.77
C GLU A 230 -25.19 -20.69 2.69
N GLN A 231 -23.86 -20.83 2.69
CA GLN A 231 -23.13 -21.60 1.68
C GLN A 231 -21.91 -22.28 2.32
N GLY A 232 -21.91 -23.61 2.34
CA GLY A 232 -20.84 -24.37 2.99
C GLY A 232 -20.75 -24.03 4.47
N ASP A 233 -19.57 -23.61 4.92
CA ASP A 233 -19.31 -23.20 6.31
C ASP A 233 -19.60 -21.70 6.55
N GLU A 234 -20.06 -20.97 5.53
CA GLU A 234 -20.36 -19.55 5.62
C GLU A 234 -21.84 -19.31 5.94
N GLY A 235 -22.10 -18.60 7.04
CA GLY A 235 -23.44 -18.25 7.49
C GLY A 235 -24.14 -17.25 6.57
N ALA A 236 -25.48 -17.31 6.55
CA ALA A 236 -26.30 -16.37 5.80
C ALA A 236 -26.13 -14.91 6.30
N VAL A 237 -25.97 -13.99 5.36
CA VAL A 237 -25.95 -12.54 5.57
C VAL A 237 -27.31 -11.95 5.19
N PRO A 238 -28.02 -11.30 6.12
CA PRO A 238 -29.29 -10.64 5.80
C PRO A 238 -29.14 -9.51 4.76
N PRO A 239 -30.20 -9.25 3.97
CA PRO A 239 -30.35 -8.01 3.21
C PRO A 239 -29.97 -6.77 4.02
N ASN A 240 -29.18 -5.88 3.43
CA ASN A 240 -28.77 -4.60 4.01
C ASN A 240 -28.03 -4.70 5.36
N ALA A 241 -27.39 -5.84 5.65
CA ALA A 241 -26.60 -5.98 6.85
C ALA A 241 -25.25 -5.24 6.77
N THR A 242 -24.89 -4.54 7.84
CA THR A 242 -23.51 -4.10 8.10
C THR A 242 -22.70 -5.28 8.63
N LEU A 243 -21.44 -5.38 8.22
CA LEU A 243 -20.51 -6.41 8.68
C LEU A 243 -19.41 -5.80 9.56
N GLN A 244 -18.97 -6.57 10.56
CA GLN A 244 -17.78 -6.33 11.34
C GLN A 244 -16.73 -7.36 10.94
N ILE A 245 -15.65 -6.93 10.30
CA ILE A 245 -14.62 -7.84 9.77
C ILE A 245 -13.30 -7.58 10.48
N THR A 246 -12.83 -8.53 11.28
CA THR A 246 -11.43 -8.52 11.71
C THR A 246 -10.60 -9.05 10.57
N LEU A 247 -9.61 -8.30 10.09
CA LEU A 247 -8.77 -8.63 8.94
C LEU A 247 -7.30 -8.42 9.30
N GLU A 248 -6.45 -9.40 8.98
CA GLU A 248 -5.00 -9.36 9.13
C GLU A 248 -4.37 -9.57 7.75
N LEU A 249 -3.55 -8.62 7.30
CA LEU A 249 -2.76 -8.77 6.06
C LEU A 249 -1.42 -9.41 6.43
N VAL A 250 -1.28 -10.72 6.24
CA VAL A 250 -0.08 -11.46 6.66
C VAL A 250 1.11 -11.13 5.77
N SER A 251 0.91 -11.21 4.46
CA SER A 251 1.92 -10.93 3.43
C SER A 251 1.26 -10.81 2.06
N TRP A 252 2.02 -10.46 1.03
CA TRP A 252 1.60 -10.59 -0.35
C TRP A 252 2.79 -10.94 -1.25
N LYS A 253 2.48 -11.49 -2.42
CA LYS A 253 3.43 -11.69 -3.52
C LYS A 253 3.18 -10.59 -4.54
N THR A 254 4.20 -9.78 -4.81
CA THR A 254 4.11 -8.70 -5.79
C THR A 254 3.97 -9.26 -7.20
N VAL A 255 2.97 -8.79 -7.93
CA VAL A 255 2.71 -9.18 -9.32
C VAL A 255 2.80 -7.95 -10.21
N SER A 256 3.65 -8.01 -11.22
CA SER A 256 3.83 -6.94 -12.20
C SER A 256 3.43 -7.41 -13.60
N GLU A 257 2.67 -6.57 -14.30
CA GLU A 257 2.39 -6.71 -15.72
C GLU A 257 3.62 -6.15 -16.47
N VAL A 258 4.45 -7.03 -17.03
CA VAL A 258 5.73 -6.68 -17.69
C VAL A 258 5.50 -6.01 -19.04
N THR A 259 4.40 -6.33 -19.70
CA THR A 259 3.97 -5.74 -20.98
C THR A 259 2.65 -4.99 -20.81
N ASP A 260 2.47 -3.92 -21.58
CA ASP A 260 1.27 -3.07 -21.53
C ASP A 260 -0.03 -3.83 -21.87
N ASP A 261 0.09 -4.85 -22.73
CA ASP A 261 -1.01 -5.75 -23.10
C ASP A 261 -1.27 -6.86 -22.06
N LYS A 262 -0.54 -6.86 -20.95
CA LYS A 262 -0.66 -7.79 -19.82
C LYS A 262 -0.43 -9.26 -20.18
N LYS A 263 0.19 -9.53 -21.33
CA LYS A 263 0.49 -10.88 -21.80
C LYS A 263 1.75 -11.49 -21.21
N VAL A 264 2.57 -10.69 -20.55
CA VAL A 264 3.70 -11.15 -19.74
C VAL A 264 3.49 -10.67 -18.31
N ILE A 265 3.29 -11.61 -17.39
CA ILE A 265 3.04 -11.33 -15.98
C ILE A 265 4.18 -11.93 -15.17
N LYS A 266 4.74 -11.16 -14.24
CA LYS A 266 5.78 -11.61 -13.31
C LYS A 266 5.24 -11.58 -11.89
N LYS A 267 5.24 -12.72 -11.20
CA LYS A 267 4.95 -12.84 -9.77
C LYS A 267 6.24 -13.10 -8.99
N ILE A 268 6.59 -12.21 -8.08
CA ILE A 268 7.79 -12.36 -7.23
C ILE A 268 7.50 -13.44 -6.17
N LEU A 269 8.32 -14.49 -6.16
CA LEU A 269 8.30 -15.57 -5.17
C LEU A 269 9.31 -15.33 -4.04
N LYS A 270 10.44 -14.70 -4.38
CA LYS A 270 11.47 -14.24 -3.44
C LYS A 270 11.99 -12.89 -3.90
N GLU A 271 11.96 -11.92 -3.00
CA GLU A 271 12.53 -10.59 -3.26
C GLU A 271 14.03 -10.67 -3.55
N GLY A 272 14.47 -9.91 -4.54
CA GLY A 272 15.89 -9.70 -4.80
C GLY A 272 16.49 -8.58 -3.96
N GLU A 273 17.81 -8.47 -3.99
CA GLU A 273 18.59 -7.51 -3.24
C GLU A 273 18.99 -6.31 -4.12
N GLY A 274 19.17 -5.16 -3.47
CA GLY A 274 19.59 -3.92 -4.14
C GLY A 274 18.48 -3.24 -4.95
N TYR A 275 18.90 -2.20 -5.67
CA TYR A 275 18.02 -1.35 -6.49
C TYR A 275 18.26 -1.53 -7.99
N GLU A 276 19.41 -2.08 -8.37
CA GLU A 276 19.79 -2.24 -9.76
C GLU A 276 19.06 -3.39 -10.44
N ARG A 277 18.90 -3.23 -11.76
CA ARG A 277 18.32 -4.21 -12.67
C ARG A 277 19.18 -4.31 -13.92
N PRO A 278 19.15 -5.45 -14.65
CA PRO A 278 19.79 -5.54 -15.96
C PRO A 278 19.24 -4.48 -16.92
N ASN A 279 20.11 -3.86 -17.73
CA ASN A 279 19.71 -3.01 -18.86
C ASN A 279 19.74 -3.80 -20.19
N GLU A 280 19.27 -3.20 -21.28
CA GLU A 280 19.34 -3.82 -22.61
C GLU A 280 20.80 -4.06 -23.04
N GLY A 281 21.15 -5.31 -23.32
CA GLY A 281 22.49 -5.75 -23.66
C GLY A 281 23.32 -6.25 -22.46
N ALA A 282 22.75 -6.25 -21.26
CA ALA A 282 23.38 -6.84 -20.08
C ALA A 282 23.60 -8.34 -20.26
N ILE A 283 24.68 -8.85 -19.68
CA ILE A 283 24.91 -10.30 -19.55
C ILE A 283 24.24 -10.74 -18.25
N VAL A 284 23.28 -11.66 -18.34
CA VAL A 284 22.54 -12.17 -17.19
C VAL A 284 22.83 -13.65 -16.98
N LYS A 285 22.93 -14.06 -15.72
CA LYS A 285 23.09 -15.45 -15.29
C LYS A 285 21.89 -15.85 -14.47
N VAL A 286 21.16 -16.85 -14.94
CA VAL A 286 19.89 -17.28 -14.34
C VAL A 286 19.87 -18.79 -14.09
N LYS A 287 19.00 -19.20 -13.16
CA LYS A 287 18.47 -20.57 -13.14
C LYS A 287 17.02 -20.51 -13.60
N LEU A 288 16.59 -21.41 -14.47
CA LEU A 288 15.22 -21.38 -14.97
C LEU A 288 14.63 -22.77 -15.20
N ILE A 289 13.33 -22.87 -14.93
CA ILE A 289 12.50 -24.04 -15.24
C ILE A 289 11.28 -23.56 -16.03
N GLY A 290 11.15 -24.00 -17.28
CA GLY A 290 10.00 -23.77 -18.14
C GLY A 290 8.99 -24.91 -18.04
N LYS A 291 7.72 -24.58 -17.78
CA LYS A 291 6.61 -25.52 -17.61
C LYS A 291 5.40 -25.14 -18.47
N LEU A 292 4.67 -26.14 -18.95
CA LEU A 292 3.34 -25.98 -19.51
C LEU A 292 2.31 -25.75 -18.39
N GLN A 293 1.08 -25.38 -18.78
CA GLN A 293 -0.01 -25.12 -17.83
C GLN A 293 -0.38 -26.35 -16.97
N ASP A 294 -0.18 -27.56 -17.48
CA ASP A 294 -0.40 -28.81 -16.74
C ASP A 294 0.75 -29.16 -15.78
N GLY A 295 1.80 -28.33 -15.71
CA GLY A 295 2.98 -28.52 -14.89
C GLY A 295 4.12 -29.30 -15.56
N THR A 296 3.93 -29.80 -16.78
CA THR A 296 4.97 -30.53 -17.53
C THR A 296 6.16 -29.62 -17.79
N ALA A 297 7.34 -29.97 -17.27
CA ALA A 297 8.57 -29.23 -17.54
C ALA A 297 9.06 -29.52 -18.96
N PHE A 298 9.27 -28.47 -19.75
CA PHE A 298 9.83 -28.55 -21.11
C PHE A 298 11.28 -28.08 -21.17
N LEU A 299 11.74 -27.30 -20.18
CA LEU A 299 13.09 -26.78 -20.11
C LEU A 299 13.56 -26.66 -18.66
N LYS A 300 14.82 -26.97 -18.38
CA LYS A 300 15.49 -26.72 -17.11
C LYS A 300 16.94 -26.35 -17.40
N LYS A 301 17.41 -25.18 -16.96
CA LYS A 301 18.81 -24.74 -17.20
C LYS A 301 19.42 -24.08 -15.96
N GLY A 302 20.71 -24.30 -15.75
CA GLY A 302 21.49 -23.62 -14.70
C GLY A 302 21.23 -24.13 -13.28
N HIS A 303 20.63 -25.30 -13.13
CA HIS A 303 20.29 -25.91 -11.84
C HIS A 303 21.20 -27.06 -11.42
N ASP A 304 22.01 -27.60 -12.33
CA ASP A 304 22.87 -28.74 -12.03
C ASP A 304 24.21 -28.26 -11.44
N GLU A 305 24.70 -28.91 -10.39
CA GLU A 305 25.93 -28.50 -9.68
C GLU A 305 27.19 -28.53 -10.57
N GLU A 306 27.17 -29.35 -11.63
CA GLU A 306 28.22 -29.44 -12.64
C GLU A 306 27.98 -28.51 -13.86
N GLU A 307 26.76 -28.00 -14.05
CA GLU A 307 26.45 -27.06 -15.12
C GLU A 307 26.79 -25.62 -14.72
N LYS A 308 27.34 -24.88 -15.68
CA LYS A 308 27.41 -23.42 -15.54
C LYS A 308 25.99 -22.84 -15.55
N LEU A 309 25.78 -21.78 -14.76
CA LEU A 309 24.57 -20.98 -14.81
C LEU A 309 24.21 -20.64 -16.26
N PHE A 310 22.91 -20.63 -16.57
CA PHE A 310 22.48 -20.28 -17.91
C PHE A 310 22.72 -18.79 -18.13
N GLU A 311 23.62 -18.49 -19.06
CA GLU A 311 24.04 -17.14 -19.40
C GLU A 311 23.43 -16.73 -20.75
N PHE A 312 22.85 -15.55 -20.82
CA PHE A 312 22.42 -14.93 -22.06
C PHE A 312 22.57 -13.41 -22.00
N LYS A 313 22.60 -12.78 -23.18
CA LYS A 313 22.62 -11.31 -23.30
C LYS A 313 21.20 -10.80 -23.58
N THR A 314 20.74 -9.85 -22.78
CA THR A 314 19.39 -9.29 -22.91
C THR A 314 19.23 -8.51 -24.22
N ASP A 315 18.02 -8.46 -24.76
CA ASP A 315 17.69 -7.82 -26.05
C ASP A 315 18.40 -8.44 -27.27
N GLU A 316 19.01 -9.65 -27.15
CA GLU A 316 19.69 -10.36 -28.26
C GLU A 316 18.91 -11.58 -28.80
N GLU A 317 17.64 -11.76 -28.42
CA GLU A 317 16.77 -12.85 -28.95
C GLU A 317 17.28 -14.28 -28.63
N GLN A 318 18.14 -14.41 -27.61
CA GLN A 318 18.69 -15.70 -27.18
C GLN A 318 17.68 -16.53 -26.38
N VAL A 319 16.61 -15.88 -25.91
CA VAL A 319 15.48 -16.48 -25.21
C VAL A 319 14.17 -15.92 -25.76
N VAL A 320 13.04 -16.51 -25.36
CA VAL A 320 11.71 -15.99 -25.73
C VAL A 320 11.52 -14.55 -25.21
N ASP A 321 10.84 -13.71 -26.01
CA ASP A 321 10.73 -12.26 -25.77
C ASP A 321 10.19 -11.92 -24.38
N GLY A 322 9.20 -12.69 -23.89
CA GLY A 322 8.64 -12.49 -22.56
C GLY A 322 9.62 -12.76 -21.42
N LEU A 323 10.52 -13.74 -21.58
CA LEU A 323 11.55 -14.03 -20.58
C LEU A 323 12.60 -12.92 -20.58
N ASP A 324 13.03 -12.48 -21.76
CA ASP A 324 13.99 -11.39 -21.91
C ASP A 324 13.50 -10.10 -21.24
N ARG A 325 12.27 -9.69 -21.54
CA ARG A 325 11.63 -8.51 -20.94
C ARG A 325 11.43 -8.65 -19.44
N ALA A 326 11.03 -9.83 -18.98
CA ALA A 326 10.82 -10.06 -17.55
C ALA A 326 12.12 -9.92 -16.76
N VAL A 327 13.23 -10.47 -17.25
CA VAL A 327 14.54 -10.41 -16.56
C VAL A 327 15.04 -8.97 -16.41
N LEU A 328 14.76 -8.07 -17.38
CA LEU A 328 15.06 -6.63 -17.25
C LEU A 328 14.35 -5.95 -16.07
N THR A 329 13.27 -6.55 -15.55
CA THR A 329 12.54 -6.03 -14.39
C THR A 329 12.98 -6.66 -13.07
N MET A 330 13.84 -7.68 -13.11
CA MET A 330 14.24 -8.46 -11.93
C MET A 330 15.45 -7.85 -11.23
N LYS A 331 15.52 -8.03 -9.91
CA LYS A 331 16.68 -7.72 -9.08
C LYS A 331 17.59 -8.94 -8.91
N LYS A 332 18.85 -8.70 -8.56
CA LYS A 332 19.78 -9.78 -8.22
C LYS A 332 19.24 -10.61 -7.05
N GLY A 333 19.26 -11.93 -7.17
CA GLY A 333 18.72 -12.88 -6.20
C GLY A 333 17.20 -13.04 -6.20
N GLU A 334 16.47 -12.29 -7.04
CA GLU A 334 15.02 -12.41 -7.18
C GLU A 334 14.64 -13.77 -7.78
N VAL A 335 13.64 -14.42 -7.18
CA VAL A 335 12.99 -15.59 -7.77
C VAL A 335 11.58 -15.19 -8.15
N ALA A 336 11.21 -15.42 -9.40
CA ALA A 336 9.89 -15.05 -9.91
C ALA A 336 9.27 -16.17 -10.75
N LEU A 337 7.94 -16.24 -10.71
CA LEU A 337 7.12 -17.02 -11.63
C LEU A 337 6.61 -16.10 -12.73
N LEU A 338 6.96 -16.40 -13.97
CA LEU A 338 6.53 -15.69 -15.16
C LEU A 338 5.40 -16.46 -15.83
N THR A 339 4.33 -15.78 -16.21
CA THR A 339 3.28 -16.29 -17.08
C THR A 339 3.40 -15.56 -18.42
N ILE A 340 3.72 -16.29 -19.48
CA ILE A 340 4.05 -15.73 -20.79
C ILE A 340 3.08 -16.26 -21.84
N ALA A 341 2.24 -15.39 -22.38
CA ALA A 341 1.34 -15.74 -23.47
C ALA A 341 2.10 -16.10 -24.76
N PRO A 342 1.48 -16.82 -25.70
CA PRO A 342 2.17 -17.38 -26.86
C PRO A 342 2.89 -16.33 -27.72
N ASP A 343 2.32 -15.14 -27.84
CA ASP A 343 2.88 -14.03 -28.63
C ASP A 343 4.27 -13.57 -28.15
N TYR A 344 4.58 -13.81 -26.87
CA TYR A 344 5.86 -13.51 -26.24
C TYR A 344 6.67 -14.77 -25.90
N ALA A 345 6.17 -15.95 -26.28
CA ALA A 345 6.78 -17.25 -26.03
C ALA A 345 7.17 -17.93 -27.36
N PHE A 346 6.52 -19.04 -27.69
CA PHE A 346 6.83 -19.87 -28.87
C PHE A 346 5.86 -19.65 -30.05
N GLY A 347 4.86 -18.78 -29.90
CA GLY A 347 3.95 -18.38 -30.97
C GLY A 347 3.04 -19.49 -31.47
N THR A 348 2.76 -19.48 -32.78
CA THR A 348 1.78 -20.35 -33.46
C THR A 348 2.37 -21.66 -33.97
N SER A 349 3.65 -21.91 -33.71
CA SER A 349 4.36 -23.12 -34.16
C SER A 349 4.72 -23.99 -32.96
N GLU A 350 4.80 -25.30 -33.18
CA GLU A 350 5.34 -26.20 -32.17
C GLU A 350 6.82 -25.90 -31.92
N SER A 351 7.27 -26.14 -30.70
CA SER A 351 8.67 -25.96 -30.34
C SER A 351 9.20 -27.19 -29.61
N GLN A 352 10.15 -27.88 -30.23
CA GLN A 352 10.88 -28.96 -29.59
C GLN A 352 11.84 -28.37 -28.55
N GLN A 353 11.58 -28.63 -27.27
CA GLN A 353 12.48 -28.28 -26.18
C GLN A 353 13.18 -29.53 -25.66
N GLU A 354 14.13 -29.34 -24.76
CA GLU A 354 14.99 -30.40 -24.25
C GLU A 354 14.22 -31.54 -23.56
N LEU A 355 13.20 -31.18 -22.76
CA LEU A 355 12.47 -32.14 -21.94
C LEU A 355 11.11 -32.52 -22.52
N ALA A 356 10.48 -31.64 -23.29
CA ALA A 356 9.17 -31.87 -23.89
C ALA A 356 8.92 -30.97 -25.11
N VAL A 357 7.86 -31.26 -25.86
CA VAL A 357 7.38 -30.39 -26.94
C VAL A 357 6.44 -29.35 -26.35
N VAL A 358 6.63 -28.08 -26.72
CA VAL A 358 5.67 -27.01 -26.45
C VAL A 358 4.70 -26.91 -27.63
N PRO A 359 3.40 -27.17 -27.44
CA PRO A 359 2.41 -27.06 -28.50
C PRO A 359 2.26 -25.61 -29.02
N PRO A 360 1.80 -25.44 -30.27
CA PRO A 360 1.39 -24.13 -30.79
C PRO A 360 0.44 -23.39 -29.85
N ASN A 361 0.57 -22.08 -29.77
CA ASN A 361 -0.32 -21.19 -29.00
C ASN A 361 -0.37 -21.51 -27.49
N SER A 362 0.69 -22.11 -26.93
CA SER A 362 0.78 -22.41 -25.50
C SER A 362 1.19 -21.18 -24.68
N THR A 363 0.42 -20.87 -23.64
CA THR A 363 0.91 -20.02 -22.54
C THR A 363 1.88 -20.86 -21.71
N VAL A 364 3.05 -20.32 -21.43
CA VAL A 364 4.12 -21.03 -20.71
C VAL A 364 4.45 -20.33 -19.41
N TYR A 365 4.94 -21.11 -18.46
CA TYR A 365 5.30 -20.66 -17.13
C TYR A 365 6.80 -20.83 -16.94
N PHE A 366 7.50 -19.79 -16.51
CA PHE A 366 8.91 -19.87 -16.15
C PHE A 366 9.11 -19.53 -14.69
N GLU A 367 9.69 -20.45 -13.92
CA GLU A 367 10.28 -20.12 -12.63
C GLU A 367 11.74 -19.70 -12.89
N VAL A 368 12.10 -18.47 -12.53
CA VAL A 368 13.40 -17.87 -12.84
C VAL A 368 14.04 -17.31 -11.58
N GLU A 369 15.29 -17.67 -11.33
CA GLU A 369 16.17 -17.03 -10.34
C GLU A 369 17.20 -16.18 -11.09
N LEU A 370 17.19 -14.85 -10.90
CA LEU A 370 18.24 -13.98 -11.43
C LEU A 370 19.44 -14.00 -10.49
N VAL A 371 20.42 -14.87 -10.75
CA VAL A 371 21.57 -15.06 -9.85
C VAL A 371 22.52 -13.86 -9.87
N SER A 372 22.84 -13.35 -11.06
CA SER A 372 23.71 -12.17 -11.23
C SER A 372 23.54 -11.56 -12.62
N PHE A 373 23.97 -10.31 -12.78
CA PHE A 373 24.06 -9.66 -14.08
C PHE A 373 25.22 -8.68 -14.12
N GLU A 374 25.70 -8.42 -15.34
CA GLU A 374 26.67 -7.38 -15.68
C GLU A 374 25.98 -6.45 -16.68
N LYS A 375 25.75 -5.20 -16.29
CA LYS A 375 25.08 -4.21 -17.15
C LYS A 375 25.94 -3.91 -18.37
N GLU A 376 25.29 -3.67 -19.51
CA GLU A 376 25.95 -3.03 -20.64
C GLU A 376 26.40 -1.63 -20.21
N LYS A 377 27.65 -1.28 -20.50
CA LYS A 377 28.15 0.08 -20.24
C LYS A 377 27.36 1.08 -21.09
N GLU A 378 26.94 2.16 -20.47
CA GLU A 378 26.26 3.26 -21.17
C GLU A 378 27.29 4.14 -21.88
N SER A 379 26.85 4.90 -22.91
CA SER A 379 27.78 5.71 -23.71
C SER A 379 28.60 6.69 -22.87
N TRP A 380 28.05 7.26 -21.80
CA TRP A 380 28.81 8.17 -20.93
C TRP A 380 29.86 7.48 -20.04
N ASP A 381 29.77 6.17 -19.83
CA ASP A 381 30.74 5.38 -19.06
C ASP A 381 31.94 4.92 -19.90
N LEU A 382 31.88 5.13 -21.23
CA LEU A 382 32.91 4.72 -22.19
C LEU A 382 33.86 5.87 -22.51
N ASN A 383 35.16 5.57 -22.58
CA ASN A 383 36.14 6.48 -23.14
C ASN A 383 36.03 6.55 -24.68
N THR A 384 36.74 7.48 -25.33
CA THR A 384 36.63 7.69 -26.79
C THR A 384 36.99 6.45 -27.61
N GLU A 385 37.98 5.67 -27.19
CA GLU A 385 38.40 4.46 -27.91
C GLU A 385 37.34 3.36 -27.75
N GLU A 386 36.86 3.14 -26.52
CA GLU A 386 35.78 2.19 -26.24
C GLU A 386 34.48 2.56 -26.98
N LYS A 387 34.17 3.86 -27.12
CA LYS A 387 33.01 4.33 -27.91
C LYS A 387 33.13 3.96 -29.39
N LEU A 388 34.31 4.16 -29.98
CA LEU A 388 34.53 3.84 -31.39
C LEU A 388 34.42 2.32 -31.64
N GLU A 389 34.97 1.51 -30.74
CA GLU A 389 34.85 0.06 -30.81
C GLU A 389 33.39 -0.41 -30.63
N ALA A 390 32.70 0.09 -29.62
CA ALA A 390 31.29 -0.22 -29.35
C ALA A 390 30.39 0.20 -30.53
N ALA A 391 30.61 1.39 -31.11
CA ALA A 391 29.90 1.88 -32.29
C ALA A 391 30.12 0.98 -33.52
N GLY A 392 31.37 0.55 -33.75
CA GLY A 392 31.72 -0.39 -34.81
C GLY A 392 30.96 -1.71 -34.66
N LYS A 393 31.00 -2.29 -33.46
CA LYS A 393 30.31 -3.55 -33.13
C LYS A 393 28.79 -3.43 -33.29
N LYS A 394 28.17 -2.37 -32.75
CA LYS A 394 26.72 -2.13 -32.84
C LYS A 394 26.26 -1.91 -34.29
N LYS A 395 27.06 -1.24 -35.11
CA LYS A 395 26.81 -1.11 -36.56
C LYS A 395 26.83 -2.46 -37.26
N GLU A 396 27.80 -3.32 -36.96
CA GLU A 396 27.88 -4.66 -37.54
C GLU A 396 26.69 -5.54 -37.12
N GLU A 397 26.33 -5.53 -35.82
CA GLU A 397 25.14 -6.20 -35.29
C GLU A 397 23.86 -5.72 -35.99
N GLY A 398 23.69 -4.39 -36.13
CA GLY A 398 22.57 -3.79 -36.87
C GLY A 398 22.51 -4.25 -38.33
N ASN A 399 23.66 -4.33 -39.00
CA ASN A 399 23.73 -4.82 -40.39
C ASN A 399 23.32 -6.28 -40.52
N VAL A 400 23.69 -7.13 -39.55
CA VAL A 400 23.29 -8.54 -39.53
C VAL A 400 21.77 -8.66 -39.37
N LEU A 401 21.18 -7.91 -38.43
CA LEU A 401 19.73 -7.90 -38.21
C LEU A 401 18.97 -7.34 -39.41
N PHE A 402 19.49 -6.28 -40.04
CA PHE A 402 18.90 -5.69 -41.23
C PHE A 402 18.85 -6.69 -42.38
N LYS A 403 19.94 -7.45 -42.60
CA LYS A 403 20.00 -8.53 -43.60
C LYS A 403 19.06 -9.68 -43.30
N ALA A 404 18.75 -9.92 -42.03
CA ALA A 404 17.76 -10.90 -41.58
C ALA A 404 16.32 -10.35 -41.59
N SER A 405 16.09 -9.17 -42.18
CA SER A 405 14.79 -8.48 -42.24
C SER A 405 14.18 -8.12 -40.87
N LYS A 406 15.01 -8.05 -39.82
CA LYS A 406 14.59 -7.64 -38.45
C LYS A 406 14.77 -6.13 -38.27
N TYR A 407 14.03 -5.34 -39.07
CA TYR A 407 14.28 -3.91 -39.22
C TYR A 407 14.14 -3.09 -37.92
N ALA A 408 13.14 -3.37 -37.10
CA ALA A 408 12.93 -2.62 -35.84
C ALA A 408 14.14 -2.78 -34.88
N ARG A 409 14.72 -3.98 -34.80
CA ARG A 409 15.90 -4.25 -33.98
C ARG A 409 17.18 -3.71 -34.60
N ALA A 410 17.30 -3.77 -35.92
CA ALA A 410 18.39 -3.11 -36.63
C ALA A 410 18.40 -1.60 -36.31
N SER A 411 17.23 -0.94 -36.32
CA SER A 411 17.09 0.47 -35.92
C SER A 411 17.62 0.71 -34.51
N LYS A 412 17.15 -0.06 -33.51
CA LYS A 412 17.65 0.05 -32.12
C LYS A 412 19.17 -0.09 -32.02
N ARG A 413 19.79 -0.99 -32.78
CA ARG A 413 21.25 -1.17 -32.79
C ARG A 413 21.97 0.03 -33.41
N TYR A 414 21.42 0.62 -34.48
CA TYR A 414 21.96 1.83 -35.07
C TYR A 414 21.77 3.06 -34.18
N GLU A 415 20.68 3.15 -33.42
CA GLU A 415 20.46 4.22 -32.45
C GLU A 415 21.53 4.25 -31.34
N LYS A 416 22.05 3.08 -30.93
CA LYS A 416 23.18 3.00 -29.98
C LYS A 416 24.53 3.47 -30.56
N VAL A 417 24.60 3.78 -31.86
CA VAL A 417 25.78 4.35 -32.53
C VAL A 417 25.73 5.88 -32.56
N ILE A 418 24.52 6.45 -32.53
CA ILE A 418 24.26 7.90 -32.53
C ILE A 418 24.48 8.43 -31.12
#